data_AF-A0A6G2DFE7-F1
#
_entry.id   AF-A0A6G2DFE7-F1
#
_cell.length_a   1.000
_cell.length_b   1.000
_cell.length_c   1.000
_cell.angle_alpha   90.00
_cell.angle_beta   90.00
_cell.angle_gamma   90.00
#
_symmetry.space_group_name_H-M   'P 1'
#
loop_
_entity.id
_entity.type
_entity.pdbx_description
1 polymer ?
#
loop_
_entity_poly.entity_id
_entity_poly.type
_entity_poly.pdbx_seq_one_letter_code
_entity_poly.pdbx_strand_id
1 'polypeptide(L)'
;FYSEQLLSKISGVEPKITSDMQRIAGENKLAGLEFRKKTVESLSRKIIADSLVENISLSKAVSKINDALRYTTIFDSDTFTEEYLKMKQKLIAEGYKIV
;
A
#
# COMPACT_ATOMS: atom_id res chain seq x y z
N PHE A 1 6.42 4.39 -18.76
CA PHE A 1 6.85 2.97 -18.84
C PHE A 1 6.85 2.23 -17.50
N TYR A 2 7.88 2.31 -16.63
CA TYR A 2 7.93 1.50 -15.40
C TYR A 2 6.73 1.70 -14.46
N SER A 3 6.34 2.97 -14.24
CA SER A 3 5.19 3.33 -13.41
C SER A 3 3.88 2.75 -13.92
N GLU A 4 3.63 2.83 -15.23
CA GLU A 4 2.41 2.31 -15.86
C GLU A 4 2.37 0.79 -15.80
N GLN A 5 3.51 0.11 -16.04
CA GLN A 5 3.60 -1.34 -15.91
C GLN A 5 3.30 -1.80 -14.47
N LEU A 6 3.85 -1.11 -13.46
CA LEU A 6 3.57 -1.43 -12.07
C LEU A 6 2.08 -1.20 -11.74
N LEU A 7 1.50 -0.09 -12.18
CA LEU A 7 0.09 0.22 -11.93
C LEU A 7 -0.87 -0.70 -12.67
N SER A 8 -0.50 -1.20 -13.86
CA SER A 8 -1.25 -2.23 -14.57
C SER A 8 -1.32 -3.53 -13.77
N LYS A 9 -0.19 -4.00 -13.23
CA LYS A 9 -0.14 -5.19 -12.35
C LYS A 9 -0.99 -4.98 -11.09
N ILE A 10 -0.85 -3.82 -10.45
CA ILE A 10 -1.62 -3.45 -9.26
C ILE A 10 -3.11 -3.45 -9.56
N SER A 11 -3.53 -2.91 -10.70
CA SER A 11 -4.95 -2.83 -11.06
C SER A 11 -5.62 -4.20 -11.19
N GLY A 12 -4.85 -5.26 -11.51
CA GLY A 12 -5.36 -6.63 -11.53
C GLY A 12 -5.61 -7.24 -10.14
N VAL A 13 -4.86 -6.84 -9.12
CA VAL A 13 -4.97 -7.39 -7.75
C VAL A 13 -5.73 -6.47 -6.79
N GLU A 14 -5.80 -5.17 -7.11
CA GLU A 14 -6.34 -4.13 -6.24
C GLU A 14 -7.78 -4.38 -5.79
N PRO A 15 -8.73 -4.83 -6.63
CA PRO A 15 -10.10 -5.09 -6.16
C PRO A 15 -10.16 -6.11 -5.02
N LYS A 16 -9.38 -7.19 -5.12
CA LYS A 16 -9.31 -8.22 -4.08
C LYS A 16 -8.68 -7.65 -2.80
N ILE A 17 -7.54 -6.96 -2.92
CA ILE A 17 -6.85 -6.39 -1.76
C ILE A 17 -7.73 -5.33 -1.08
N THR A 18 -8.43 -4.48 -1.84
CA THR A 18 -9.37 -3.49 -1.27
C THR A 18 -10.49 -4.18 -0.49
N SER A 19 -11.07 -5.25 -1.04
CA SER A 19 -12.10 -6.04 -0.34
C SER A 19 -11.57 -6.67 0.95
N ASP A 20 -10.37 -7.25 0.92
CA ASP A 20 -9.72 -7.79 2.11
C ASP A 20 -9.48 -6.70 3.17
N MET A 21 -8.95 -5.55 2.76
CA MET A 21 -8.69 -4.42 3.67
C MET A 21 -9.97 -3.88 4.31
N GLN A 22 -11.08 -3.77 3.56
CA GLN A 22 -12.38 -3.35 4.09
C GLN A 22 -12.89 -4.33 5.15
N ARG A 23 -12.79 -5.65 4.86
CA ARG A 23 -13.20 -6.70 5.78
C ARG A 23 -12.32 -6.77 7.04
N ILE A 24 -11.00 -6.60 6.88
CA ILE A 24 -10.03 -6.60 7.98
C ILE A 24 -10.23 -5.39 8.91
N ALA A 25 -10.46 -4.20 8.32
CA ALA A 25 -10.75 -2.99 9.06
C ALA A 25 -12.04 -3.16 9.91
N GLY A 26 -13.03 -3.87 9.38
CA GLY A 26 -14.28 -4.16 10.09
C GLY A 26 -15.05 -2.88 10.35
N GLU A 27 -15.31 -2.57 11.62
CA GLU A 27 -15.97 -1.32 12.03
C GLU A 27 -15.04 -0.09 11.92
N ASN A 28 -13.72 -0.30 11.85
CA ASN A 28 -12.76 0.78 11.69
C ASN A 28 -12.84 1.40 10.28
N LYS A 29 -12.65 2.71 10.20
CA LYS A 29 -12.81 3.46 8.96
C LYS A 29 -11.55 3.39 8.09
N LEU A 30 -11.71 2.95 6.84
CA LEU A 30 -10.70 3.21 5.80
C LEU A 30 -10.89 4.63 5.24
N ALA A 31 -9.82 5.43 5.29
CA ALA A 31 -9.80 6.80 4.79
C ALA A 31 -9.06 6.90 3.46
N GLY A 32 -9.53 7.79 2.57
CA GLY A 32 -8.82 8.13 1.33
C GLY A 32 -8.74 6.98 0.32
N LEU A 33 -9.76 6.12 0.24
CA LEU A 33 -9.78 5.00 -0.70
C LEU A 33 -9.66 5.45 -2.16
N GLU A 34 -10.14 6.64 -2.50
CA GLU A 34 -9.96 7.28 -3.80
C GLU A 34 -8.47 7.50 -4.16
N PHE A 35 -7.60 7.61 -3.15
CA PHE A 35 -6.15 7.80 -3.29
C PHE A 35 -5.33 6.53 -3.01
N ARG A 36 -5.97 5.37 -2.92
CA ARG A 36 -5.29 4.09 -2.60
C ARG A 36 -4.24 3.70 -3.63
N LYS A 37 -4.47 4.02 -4.91
CA LYS A 37 -3.50 3.82 -6.00
C LYS A 37 -2.73 5.11 -6.25
N LYS A 38 -1.41 5.01 -6.31
CA LYS A 38 -0.56 6.14 -6.68
C LYS A 38 -0.78 6.53 -8.14
N THR A 39 -0.71 7.83 -8.45
CA THR A 39 -0.76 8.29 -9.84
C THR A 39 0.53 7.92 -10.58
N VAL A 40 0.44 7.78 -11.91
CA VAL A 40 1.62 7.54 -12.77
C VAL A 40 2.69 8.59 -12.52
N GLU A 41 2.30 9.86 -12.42
CA GLU A 41 3.22 10.97 -12.20
C GLU A 41 3.93 10.87 -10.83
N SER A 42 3.19 10.69 -9.75
CA SER A 42 3.77 10.58 -8.40
C SER A 42 4.67 9.36 -8.26
N LEU A 43 4.31 8.25 -8.90
CA LEU A 43 5.11 7.04 -8.91
C LEU A 43 6.40 7.23 -9.72
N SER A 44 6.32 7.90 -10.87
CA SER A 44 7.48 8.18 -11.72
C SER A 44 8.49 9.08 -11.01
N ARG A 45 8.01 10.14 -10.36
CA ARG A 45 8.86 11.03 -9.54
C ARG A 45 9.58 10.27 -8.44
N LYS A 46 8.88 9.37 -7.73
CA LYS A 46 9.49 8.55 -6.67
C LYS A 46 10.55 7.59 -7.22
N ILE A 47 10.26 6.86 -8.30
CA ILE A 47 11.22 5.92 -8.91
C ILE A 47 12.51 6.65 -9.32
N ILE A 48 12.40 7.83 -9.93
CA ILE A 48 13.56 8.62 -10.35
C ILE A 48 14.32 9.12 -9.11
N ALA A 49 13.61 9.67 -8.12
CA ALA A 49 14.22 10.15 -6.88
C ALA A 49 14.98 9.04 -6.14
N ASP A 50 14.35 7.89 -5.93
CA ASP A 50 14.97 6.75 -5.23
C ASP A 50 16.18 6.21 -6.01
N SER A 51 16.10 6.15 -7.35
CA SER A 51 17.20 5.76 -8.22
C SER A 51 18.41 6.69 -8.09
N LEU A 52 18.18 8.01 -8.04
CA LEU A 52 19.22 9.02 -7.89
C LEU A 52 19.82 9.03 -6.48
N VAL A 53 18.97 9.02 -5.45
CA VAL A 53 19.38 9.12 -4.04
C VAL A 53 20.18 7.88 -3.61
N GLU A 54 19.75 6.69 -4.04
CA GLU A 54 20.40 5.44 -3.67
C GLU A 54 21.47 4.99 -4.67
N ASN A 55 21.68 5.72 -5.77
CA ASN A 55 22.57 5.37 -6.87
C ASN A 55 22.33 3.93 -7.40
N ILE A 56 21.06 3.61 -7.67
CA ILE A 56 20.62 2.31 -8.18
C ILE A 56 19.93 2.47 -9.53
N SER A 57 19.78 1.38 -10.28
CA SER A 57 19.00 1.40 -11.52
C SER A 57 17.51 1.71 -11.26
N LEU A 58 16.82 2.29 -12.25
CA LEU A 58 15.37 2.50 -12.19
C LEU A 58 14.61 1.19 -11.93
N SER A 59 15.07 0.08 -12.50
CA SER A 59 14.46 -1.25 -12.27
C SER A 59 14.59 -1.69 -10.81
N LYS A 60 15.73 -1.42 -10.16
CA LYS A 60 15.92 -1.70 -8.74
C LYS A 60 15.06 -0.78 -7.89
N ALA A 61 14.98 0.51 -8.22
CA ALA A 61 14.11 1.46 -7.52
C ALA A 61 12.64 1.01 -7.56
N VAL A 62 12.13 0.59 -8.74
CA VAL A 62 10.79 0.01 -8.90
C VAL A 62 10.56 -1.17 -7.96
N SER A 63 11.54 -2.09 -7.84
CA SER A 63 11.42 -3.27 -6.97
C SER A 63 11.33 -2.94 -5.48
N LYS A 64 11.76 -1.73 -5.07
CA LYS A 64 11.68 -1.24 -3.69
C LYS A 64 10.40 -0.47 -3.39
N ILE A 65 9.57 -0.16 -4.40
CA ILE A 65 8.30 0.52 -4.19
C ILE A 65 7.32 -0.40 -3.47
N ASN A 66 6.92 -0.03 -2.26
CA ASN A 66 5.93 -0.73 -1.44
C ASN A 66 4.63 0.06 -1.26
N ASP A 67 4.57 1.32 -1.69
CA ASP A 67 3.45 2.26 -1.47
C ASP A 67 2.67 2.59 -2.75
N ALA A 68 2.78 1.76 -3.78
CA ALA A 68 2.04 1.99 -5.03
C ALA A 68 0.53 1.68 -4.89
N LEU A 69 0.18 0.75 -3.99
CA LEU A 69 -1.16 0.52 -3.47
C LEU A 69 -1.08 0.63 -1.94
N ARG A 70 -1.85 1.54 -1.34
CA ARG A 70 -1.80 1.83 0.09
C ARG A 70 -3.20 2.07 0.66
N TYR A 71 -3.38 1.73 1.92
CA TYR A 71 -4.62 1.92 2.65
C TYR A 71 -4.32 2.55 4.00
N THR A 72 -5.22 3.41 4.45
CA THR A 72 -5.13 4.07 5.75
C THR A 72 -6.35 3.68 6.56
N THR A 73 -6.13 3.02 7.69
CA THR A 73 -7.16 2.77 8.70
C THR A 73 -7.07 3.81 9.79
N ILE A 74 -8.20 4.36 10.20
CA ILE A 74 -8.30 5.28 11.33
C ILE A 74 -8.79 4.48 12.53
N PHE A 75 -8.08 4.63 13.66
CA PHE A 75 -8.43 4.06 14.95
C PHE A 75 -8.66 5.17 15.96
N ASP A 76 -9.47 4.89 16.98
CA ASP A 76 -9.60 5.76 18.15
C ASP A 76 -8.27 5.88 18.91
N SER A 77 -8.00 7.07 19.45
CA SER A 77 -6.74 7.33 20.17
C SER A 77 -6.57 6.44 21.39
N ASP A 78 -7.66 6.18 22.10
CA ASP A 78 -7.66 5.47 23.38
C ASP A 78 -7.43 3.96 23.22
N THR A 79 -7.79 3.42 22.05
CA THR A 79 -7.64 2.00 21.71
C THR A 79 -6.64 1.76 20.58
N PHE A 80 -5.93 2.80 20.13
CA PHE A 80 -5.09 2.77 18.93
C PHE A 80 -4.13 1.58 18.89
N THR A 81 -3.41 1.36 20.00
CA THR A 81 -2.43 0.28 20.09
C THR A 81 -3.08 -1.10 20.00
N GLU A 82 -4.21 -1.29 20.68
CA GLU A 82 -4.93 -2.55 20.68
C GLU A 82 -5.53 -2.85 19.30
N GLU A 83 -6.20 -1.88 18.68
CA GLU A 83 -6.80 -2.03 17.36
C GLU A 83 -5.73 -2.22 16.27
N TYR A 84 -4.60 -1.52 16.36
CA TYR A 84 -3.44 -1.75 15.51
C TYR A 84 -2.94 -3.20 15.62
N LEU A 85 -2.75 -3.71 16.84
CA LEU A 85 -2.29 -5.08 17.06
C LEU A 85 -3.31 -6.12 16.58
N LYS A 86 -4.60 -5.90 16.81
CA LYS A 86 -5.68 -6.76 16.27
C LYS A 86 -5.66 -6.78 14.75
N MET A 87 -5.58 -5.61 14.11
CA MET A 87 -5.52 -5.51 12.65
C MET A 87 -4.28 -6.23 12.09
N LYS A 88 -3.13 -6.07 12.77
CA LYS A 88 -1.88 -6.78 12.44
C LYS A 88 -2.09 -8.30 12.43
N GLN A 89 -2.74 -8.84 13.45
CA GLN A 89 -3.03 -10.28 13.53
C GLN A 89 -4.02 -10.74 12.45
N LYS A 90 -5.06 -9.95 12.16
CA LYS A 90 -6.01 -10.23 11.08
C LYS A 90 -5.31 -10.28 9.71
N LEU A 91 -4.40 -9.34 9.43
CA LEU A 91 -3.59 -9.37 8.20
C LEU A 91 -2.78 -10.67 8.06
N ILE A 92 -2.13 -11.10 9.14
CA ILE A 92 -1.36 -12.36 9.15
C ILE A 92 -2.29 -13.56 8.92
N ALA A 93 -3.45 -13.60 9.58
CA ALA A 93 -4.44 -14.68 9.44
C ALA A 93 -4.98 -14.80 7.99
N GLU A 94 -5.04 -13.68 7.27
CA GLU A 94 -5.43 -13.60 5.85
C GLU A 94 -4.27 -13.92 4.88
N GLY A 95 -3.10 -14.28 5.41
CA GLY A 95 -1.92 -14.67 4.62
C GLY A 95 -1.05 -13.51 4.15
N TYR A 96 -1.29 -12.28 4.63
CA TYR A 96 -0.41 -11.16 4.35
C TYR A 96 0.89 -11.26 5.16
N LYS A 97 2.00 -10.89 4.53
CA LYS A 97 3.30 -10.80 5.18
C LYS A 97 3.53 -9.38 5.68
N ILE A 98 4.08 -9.28 6.88
CA ILE A 98 4.51 -8.02 7.47
C ILE A 98 6.02 -7.96 7.35
N VAL A 99 6.52 -6.89 6.75
CA VAL A 99 7.94 -6.65 6.44
C VAL A 99 8.50 -5.49 7.25
#